data_AF-A0A6V8P8C3-F1
#
_entry.id   AF-A0A6V8P8C3-F1
#
_cell.length_a   1.000
_cell.length_b   1.000
_cell.length_c   1.000
_cell.angle_alpha   90.00
_cell.angle_beta   90.00
_cell.angle_gamma   90.00
#
_symmetry.space_group_name_H-M   'P 1'
#
loop_
_entity.id
_entity.type
_entity.pdbx_description
1 polymer ?
#
loop_
_entity_poly.entity_id
_entity_poly.type
_entity_poly.pdbx_seq_one_letter_code
_entity_poly.pdbx_strand_id
1 'polypeptide(L)'
;RDGEAQVDWQKLKDTTWKSVHFLDNVIDVNKYPLKKIEEMTKANRKIGLGVMGWSDMLIQMNIPYNSGRAVGLAEEVMGFIQAEGKKASSALAEERGVFENYKGSIYDGKLRVRNATVTTIAPTGTLSIISGCSSGIEPLFAVSYVRTVMEGSRLIEVNPHFEKVAKERGFWSRELMEKIAEKGTIKDFKEIPDDVKAVFVTAHDITPEEHIIMQ
;
A
#
# COMPACT_ATOMS: atom_id res chain seq x y z
N ARG A 1 24.05 -6.64 -3.28
CA ARG A 1 24.59 -5.59 -4.18
C ARG A 1 24.80 -6.26 -5.52
N ASP A 2 23.73 -6.32 -6.32
CA ASP A 2 23.66 -6.88 -7.69
C ASP A 2 22.33 -6.40 -8.27
N GLY A 3 22.24 -5.18 -8.82
CA GLY A 3 21.15 -4.71 -9.72
C GLY A 3 19.65 -4.86 -9.36
N GLU A 4 19.27 -5.61 -8.33
CA GLU A 4 17.90 -5.98 -7.98
C GLU A 4 17.29 -4.92 -7.07
N ALA A 5 16.06 -4.51 -7.38
CA ALA A 5 15.30 -3.62 -6.53
C ALA A 5 15.06 -4.29 -5.16
N GLN A 6 15.27 -3.53 -4.09
CA GLN A 6 15.14 -3.99 -2.72
C GLN A 6 14.44 -2.93 -1.88
N VAL A 7 13.84 -3.36 -0.77
CA VAL A 7 13.23 -2.44 0.20
C VAL A 7 14.32 -1.61 0.87
N ASP A 8 14.16 -0.29 0.84
CA ASP A 8 14.99 0.63 1.61
C ASP A 8 14.46 0.72 3.06
N TRP A 9 14.95 -0.19 3.90
CA TRP A 9 14.52 -0.33 5.30
C TRP A 9 14.78 0.93 6.14
N GLN A 10 15.88 1.64 5.87
CA GLN A 10 16.20 2.86 6.61
C GLN A 10 15.22 3.98 6.25
N LYS A 11 14.93 4.17 4.96
CA LYS A 11 13.91 5.13 4.52
C LYS A 11 12.51 4.74 4.99
N LEU A 12 12.18 3.45 5.01
CA LEU A 12 10.90 2.96 5.51
C LEU A 12 10.74 3.26 7.01
N LYS A 13 11.80 3.08 7.81
CA LYS A 13 11.81 3.45 9.23
C LYS A 13 11.57 4.94 9.40
N ASP A 14 12.36 5.77 8.72
CA ASP A 14 12.28 7.23 8.87
C ASP A 14 10.90 7.76 8.45
N THR A 15 10.32 7.18 7.39
CA THR A 15 8.95 7.49 6.95
C THR A 15 7.92 7.05 7.99
N THR A 16 8.03 5.83 8.51
CA THR A 16 7.12 5.29 9.54
C THR A 16 7.10 6.18 10.79
N TRP A 17 8.26 6.56 11.29
CA TRP A 17 8.38 7.41 12.48
C TRP A 17 7.77 8.80 12.26
N LYS A 18 8.06 9.44 11.12
CA LYS A 18 7.48 10.73 10.75
C LYS A 18 5.96 10.63 10.62
N SER A 19 5.45 9.57 10.02
CA SER A 19 4.01 9.33 9.87
C SER A 19 3.32 9.15 11.21
N VAL A 20 3.89 8.39 12.15
CA VAL A 20 3.32 8.24 13.50
C VAL A 20 3.28 9.58 14.23
N HIS A 21 4.37 10.35 14.19
CA HIS A 21 4.42 11.69 14.78
C HIS A 21 3.37 12.63 14.14
N PHE A 22 3.27 12.61 12.81
CA PHE A 22 2.28 13.42 12.08
C PHE A 22 0.84 13.04 12.47
N LEU A 23 0.51 11.75 12.48
CA LEU A 23 -0.82 11.26 12.85
C LEU A 23 -1.16 11.56 14.31
N ASP A 24 -0.19 11.48 15.23
CA ASP A 24 -0.40 11.87 16.63
C ASP A 24 -0.73 13.36 16.75
N ASN A 25 -0.05 14.22 15.99
CA ASN A 25 -0.34 15.65 15.96
C ASN A 25 -1.73 15.95 15.38
N VAL A 26 -2.19 15.18 14.38
CA VAL A 26 -3.53 15.34 13.78
C VAL A 26 -4.63 15.24 14.84
N ILE A 27 -4.48 14.36 15.84
CA ILE A 27 -5.45 14.22 16.93
C ILE A 27 -5.68 15.55 17.68
N ASP A 28 -4.61 16.33 17.87
CA ASP A 28 -4.66 17.56 18.65
C ASP A 28 -5.16 18.75 17.83
N VAL A 29 -4.82 18.82 16.54
CA VAL A 29 -5.25 19.93 15.66
C VAL A 29 -6.62 19.72 15.02
N ASN A 30 -7.15 18.50 15.03
CA ASN A 30 -8.42 18.19 14.39
C ASN A 30 -9.59 18.92 15.06
N LYS A 31 -10.56 19.35 14.24
CA LYS A 31 -11.82 19.94 14.73
C LYS A 31 -12.90 18.87 14.75
N TYR A 32 -13.31 18.48 15.94
CA TYR A 32 -14.30 17.43 16.12
C TYR A 32 -15.72 17.98 16.07
N PRO A 33 -16.67 17.28 15.41
CA PRO A 33 -18.04 17.75 15.30
C PRO A 33 -18.84 17.62 16.62
N LEU A 34 -18.45 16.69 17.49
CA LEU A 34 -19.10 16.44 18.78
C LEU A 34 -18.06 16.30 19.89
N LYS A 35 -18.32 16.92 21.05
CA LYS A 35 -17.44 16.86 22.23
C LYS A 35 -17.11 15.42 22.66
N LYS A 36 -18.11 14.52 22.61
CA LYS A 36 -17.93 13.10 22.95
C LYS A 36 -16.92 12.39 22.02
N ILE A 37 -16.85 12.78 20.75
CA ILE A 37 -15.87 12.23 19.80
C ILE A 37 -14.47 12.76 20.12
N GLU A 38 -14.35 14.05 20.43
CA GLU A 38 -13.08 14.67 20.83
C GLU A 38 -12.51 14.00 22.09
N GLU A 39 -13.32 13.90 23.15
CA GLU A 39 -12.95 13.26 24.42
C GLU A 39 -12.45 11.83 24.18
N MET A 40 -13.22 11.02 23.46
CA MET A 40 -12.85 9.63 23.18
C MET A 40 -11.62 9.50 22.27
N THR A 41 -11.44 10.40 21.31
CA THR A 41 -10.29 10.37 20.40
C THR A 41 -9.02 10.77 21.14
N LYS A 42 -9.06 11.84 21.94
CA LYS A 42 -7.92 12.30 22.75
C LYS A 42 -7.57 11.30 23.85
N ALA A 43 -8.56 10.62 24.44
CA ALA A 43 -8.33 9.66 25.50
C ALA A 43 -7.62 8.37 25.02
N ASN A 44 -7.91 7.92 23.78
CA ASN A 44 -7.32 6.68 23.23
C ASN A 44 -6.17 6.93 22.24
N ARG A 45 -6.14 8.10 21.60
CA ARG A 45 -5.16 8.50 20.58
C ARG A 45 -4.91 7.45 19.50
N LYS A 46 -5.98 6.80 19.02
CA LYS A 46 -5.89 5.79 17.97
C LYS A 46 -5.48 6.45 16.65
N ILE A 47 -4.43 5.92 16.03
CA ILE A 47 -4.01 6.28 14.67
C ILE A 47 -4.06 5.04 13.77
N GLY A 48 -4.03 5.29 12.46
CA GLY A 48 -4.08 4.25 11.43
C GLY A 48 -3.08 4.52 10.33
N LEU A 49 -1.84 4.06 10.52
CA LEU A 49 -0.81 4.05 9.49
C LEU A 49 -1.03 2.86 8.56
N GLY A 50 -1.35 3.15 7.30
CA GLY A 50 -1.50 2.18 6.22
C GLY A 50 -0.37 2.23 5.20
N VAL A 51 -0.50 1.42 4.15
CA VAL A 51 0.40 1.41 2.99
C VAL A 51 -0.41 1.48 1.69
N MET A 52 0.24 1.89 0.61
CA MET A 52 -0.26 1.79 -0.76
C MET A 52 0.90 1.52 -1.71
N GLY A 53 0.63 1.14 -2.96
CA GLY A 53 1.67 0.83 -3.95
C GLY A 53 2.29 -0.56 -3.79
N TRP A 54 1.64 -1.49 -3.08
CA TRP A 54 2.16 -2.85 -2.87
C TRP A 54 2.41 -3.59 -4.18
N SER A 55 1.44 -3.60 -5.10
CA SER A 55 1.57 -4.28 -6.38
C SER A 55 2.67 -3.68 -7.24
N ASP A 56 2.84 -2.35 -7.25
CA ASP A 56 3.92 -1.70 -8.00
C ASP A 56 5.30 -2.01 -7.41
N MET A 57 5.41 -2.13 -6.08
CA MET A 57 6.67 -2.52 -5.44
C MET A 57 7.05 -3.94 -5.83
N LEU A 58 6.10 -4.88 -5.81
CA LEU A 58 6.31 -6.25 -6.25
C LEU A 58 6.75 -6.33 -7.72
N ILE A 59 6.11 -5.55 -8.60
CA ILE A 59 6.49 -5.43 -10.01
C ILE A 59 7.93 -4.94 -10.17
N GLN A 60 8.31 -3.88 -9.45
CA GLN A 60 9.68 -3.34 -9.49
C GLN A 60 10.72 -4.34 -8.98
N MET A 61 10.34 -5.22 -8.06
CA MET A 61 11.18 -6.29 -7.52
C MET A 61 11.10 -7.59 -8.35
N ASN A 62 10.33 -7.59 -9.45
CA ASN A 62 10.11 -8.75 -10.31
C ASN A 62 9.52 -9.95 -9.53
N ILE A 63 8.57 -9.69 -8.63
CA ILE A 63 7.91 -10.68 -7.78
C ILE A 63 6.43 -10.79 -8.19
N PRO A 64 5.93 -11.99 -8.56
CA PRO A 64 4.51 -12.23 -8.77
C PRO A 64 3.69 -11.99 -7.51
N TYR A 65 2.56 -11.27 -7.61
CA TYR A 65 1.67 -11.00 -6.48
C TYR A 65 1.22 -12.28 -5.76
N ASN A 66 0.85 -13.31 -6.52
CA ASN A 66 0.36 -14.58 -6.00
C ASN A 66 1.48 -15.60 -5.68
N SER A 67 2.68 -15.12 -5.33
CA SER A 67 3.80 -15.99 -4.96
C SER A 67 4.02 -16.01 -3.44
N GLY A 68 4.54 -17.13 -2.92
CA GLY A 68 4.98 -17.22 -1.53
C GLY A 68 6.07 -16.19 -1.16
N ARG A 69 6.87 -15.75 -2.14
CA ARG A 69 7.84 -14.66 -1.95
C ARG A 69 7.15 -13.32 -1.69
N ALA A 70 6.05 -13.02 -2.37
CA ALA A 70 5.27 -11.81 -2.11
C ALA A 70 4.66 -11.84 -0.71
N VAL A 71 4.08 -12.97 -0.31
CA VAL A 71 3.52 -13.15 1.05
C VAL A 71 4.58 -12.95 2.13
N GLY A 72 5.74 -13.62 2.00
CA GLY A 72 6.84 -13.45 2.96
C GLY A 72 7.36 -12.00 3.02
N LEU A 73 7.45 -11.33 1.88
CA LEU A 73 7.83 -9.91 1.85
C LEU A 73 6.76 -9.01 2.50
N ALA A 74 5.48 -9.34 2.36
CA ALA A 74 4.40 -8.60 3.02
C ALA A 74 4.51 -8.72 4.54
N GLU A 75 4.78 -9.93 5.05
CA GLU A 75 5.03 -10.18 6.47
C GLU A 75 6.25 -9.39 6.98
N GLU A 76 7.36 -9.39 6.23
CA GLU A 76 8.56 -8.62 6.59
C GLU A 76 8.29 -7.11 6.63
N VAL A 77 7.65 -6.56 5.59
CA VAL A 77 7.37 -5.13 5.47
C VAL A 77 6.39 -4.66 6.53
N MET A 78 5.25 -5.34 6.69
CA MET A 78 4.26 -4.95 7.69
C MET A 78 4.72 -5.24 9.12
N GLY A 79 5.47 -6.31 9.34
CA GLY A 79 6.14 -6.59 10.62
C GLY A 79 7.10 -5.47 11.00
N PHE A 80 7.90 -4.99 10.04
CA PHE A 80 8.82 -3.86 10.23
C PHE A 80 8.08 -2.56 10.54
N ILE A 81 7.06 -2.20 9.76
CA ILE A 81 6.24 -0.99 9.99
C ILE A 81 5.56 -1.05 11.36
N GLN A 82 5.03 -2.21 11.75
CA GLN A 82 4.37 -2.36 13.05
C GLN A 82 5.37 -2.21 14.20
N ALA A 83 6.56 -2.81 14.09
CA ALA A 83 7.60 -2.72 15.10
C ALA A 83 8.13 -1.28 15.24
N GLU A 84 8.51 -0.64 14.13
CA GLU A 84 9.01 0.73 14.13
C GLU A 84 7.91 1.74 14.51
N GLY A 85 6.66 1.51 14.12
CA GLY A 85 5.54 2.34 14.53
C GLY A 85 5.27 2.30 16.04
N LYS A 86 5.38 1.12 16.67
CA LYS A 86 5.31 0.98 18.14
C LYS A 86 6.48 1.67 18.84
N LYS A 87 7.71 1.57 18.29
CA LYS A 87 8.87 2.30 18.82
C LYS A 87 8.67 3.82 18.73
N ALA A 88 8.21 4.32 17.60
CA ALA A 88 7.89 5.74 17.42
C ALA A 88 6.82 6.22 18.41
N SER A 89 5.75 5.43 18.61
CA SER A 89 4.71 5.74 19.60
C SER A 89 5.24 5.69 21.04
N SER A 90 6.22 4.83 21.33
CA SER A 90 6.88 4.77 22.66
C SER A 90 7.75 6.01 22.89
N ALA A 91 8.53 6.44 21.90
CA ALA A 91 9.31 7.66 21.97
C ALA A 91 8.42 8.90 22.20
N LEU A 92 7.27 8.98 21.53
CA LEU A 92 6.28 10.02 21.82
C LEU A 92 5.70 9.95 23.24
N ALA A 93 5.59 8.74 23.81
CA ALA A 93 5.10 8.56 25.18
C ALA A 93 6.11 9.04 26.24
N GLU A 94 7.41 8.97 25.93
CA GLU A 94 8.47 9.52 26.78
C GLU A 94 8.41 11.04 26.81
N GLU A 95 8.17 11.68 25.66
CA GLU A 95 8.08 13.14 25.54
C GLU A 95 6.73 13.70 26.05
N ARG A 96 5.62 13.05 25.72
CA ARG A 96 4.25 13.61 25.87
C ARG A 96 3.37 12.85 26.86
N GLY A 97 3.85 11.73 27.40
CA GLY A 97 3.08 10.80 28.22
C GLY A 97 2.29 9.78 27.40
N VAL A 98 1.87 8.69 28.04
CA VAL A 98 0.99 7.67 27.44
C VAL A 98 -0.41 8.22 27.13
N PHE A 99 -1.20 7.51 26.32
CA PHE A 99 -2.62 7.87 26.15
C PHE A 99 -3.40 7.77 27.48
N GLU A 100 -4.48 8.53 27.62
CA GLU A 100 -5.22 8.68 28.89
C GLU A 100 -5.80 7.35 29.38
N ASN A 101 -6.41 6.57 28.49
CA ASN A 101 -6.98 5.26 28.79
C ASN A 101 -5.95 4.12 28.84
N TYR A 102 -4.67 4.44 29.10
CA TYR A 102 -3.58 3.45 29.12
C TYR A 102 -3.78 2.41 30.23
N LYS A 103 -4.20 2.83 31.42
CA LYS A 103 -4.45 1.94 32.56
C LYS A 103 -5.60 0.99 32.23
N GLY A 104 -5.38 -0.32 32.40
CA GLY A 104 -6.32 -1.37 32.01
C GLY A 104 -6.28 -1.77 30.53
N SER A 105 -5.44 -1.15 29.70
CA SER A 105 -5.23 -1.57 28.31
C SER A 105 -4.30 -2.79 28.21
N ILE A 106 -4.19 -3.37 27.01
CA ILE A 106 -3.24 -4.46 26.74
C ILE A 106 -1.77 -4.07 26.98
N TYR A 107 -1.47 -2.77 27.04
CA TYR A 107 -0.14 -2.21 27.23
C TYR A 107 0.18 -1.90 28.69
N ASP A 108 -0.83 -1.88 29.58
CA ASP A 108 -0.65 -1.50 30.98
C ASP A 108 0.42 -2.35 31.67
N GLY A 109 1.38 -1.68 32.30
CA GLY A 109 2.56 -2.31 32.92
C GLY A 109 3.54 -3.01 31.97
N LYS A 110 3.33 -3.00 30.64
CA LYS A 110 4.14 -3.75 29.66
C LYS A 110 4.93 -2.88 28.70
N LEU A 111 4.28 -1.91 28.07
CA LEU A 111 4.92 -1.05 27.07
C LEU A 111 4.29 0.34 27.09
N ARG A 112 5.08 1.36 27.38
CA ARG A 112 4.61 2.74 27.39
C ARG A 112 4.47 3.24 25.95
N VAL A 113 3.25 3.49 25.51
CA VAL A 113 2.94 3.99 24.16
C VAL A 113 2.01 5.20 24.19
N ARG A 114 2.15 6.08 23.20
CA ARG A 114 1.32 7.28 23.05
C ARG A 114 -0.02 6.98 22.41
N ASN A 115 -0.13 5.92 21.61
CA ASN A 115 -1.29 5.61 20.78
C ASN A 115 -1.81 4.20 21.10
N ALA A 116 -3.11 4.04 21.31
CA ALA A 116 -3.70 2.72 21.58
C ALA A 116 -3.64 1.76 20.36
N THR A 117 -3.65 2.32 19.15
CA THR A 117 -3.44 1.59 17.89
C THR A 117 -2.51 2.41 17.00
N VAL A 118 -1.72 1.74 16.16
CA VAL A 118 -0.73 2.40 15.28
C VAL A 118 -1.04 2.15 13.81
N THR A 119 -1.23 0.89 13.42
CA THR A 119 -1.37 0.49 12.01
C THR A 119 -2.80 0.15 11.66
N THR A 120 -3.25 0.53 10.46
CA THR A 120 -4.53 0.13 9.88
C THR A 120 -4.43 0.28 8.37
N ILE A 121 -4.76 -0.78 7.63
CA ILE A 121 -4.83 -0.71 6.16
C ILE A 121 -6.23 -0.22 5.78
N ALA A 122 -6.30 0.94 5.15
CA ALA A 122 -7.54 1.52 4.65
C ALA A 122 -7.50 1.60 3.11
N PRO A 123 -8.66 1.66 2.43
CA PRO A 123 -8.69 1.91 1.00
C PRO A 123 -8.02 3.24 0.65
N THR A 124 -7.16 3.25 -0.37
CA THR A 124 -6.39 4.43 -0.76
C THR A 124 -6.78 4.99 -2.13
N GLY A 125 -8.02 4.78 -2.59
CA GLY A 125 -8.42 5.07 -3.98
C GLY A 125 -8.00 6.44 -4.53
N THR A 126 -8.38 7.54 -3.86
CA THR A 126 -7.99 8.89 -4.33
C THR A 126 -6.49 9.17 -4.12
N LEU A 127 -5.92 8.70 -3.01
CA LEU A 127 -4.51 8.96 -2.68
C LEU A 127 -3.57 8.26 -3.65
N SER A 128 -3.89 7.02 -4.03
CA SER A 128 -3.09 6.22 -4.95
C SER A 128 -3.08 6.81 -6.36
N ILE A 129 -4.18 7.44 -6.78
CA ILE A 129 -4.23 8.21 -8.04
C ILE A 129 -3.32 9.43 -7.96
N ILE A 130 -3.35 10.19 -6.85
CA ILE A 130 -2.49 11.37 -6.66
C ILE A 130 -1.01 10.97 -6.65
N SER A 131 -0.66 9.85 -6.01
CA SER A 131 0.71 9.35 -5.96
C SER A 131 1.13 8.55 -7.18
N GLY A 132 0.21 8.24 -8.11
CA GLY A 132 0.48 7.45 -9.30
C GLY A 132 0.92 6.02 -8.98
N CYS A 133 0.31 5.37 -7.98
CA CYS A 133 0.62 3.99 -7.61
C CYS A 133 -0.64 3.13 -7.42
N SER A 134 -0.46 1.82 -7.20
CA SER A 134 -1.52 0.87 -6.92
C SER A 134 -2.21 1.19 -5.60
N SER A 135 -3.49 0.86 -5.49
CA SER A 135 -4.28 1.12 -4.28
C SER A 135 -3.95 0.12 -3.19
N GLY A 136 -3.65 0.60 -1.98
CA GLY A 136 -3.48 -0.22 -0.79
C GLY A 136 -2.53 -1.40 -1.00
N ILE A 137 -3.00 -2.57 -0.59
CA ILE A 137 -2.36 -3.88 -0.81
C ILE A 137 -3.02 -4.67 -1.95
N GLU A 138 -3.86 -4.02 -2.74
CA GLU A 138 -4.63 -4.66 -3.79
C GLU A 138 -3.74 -5.02 -4.99
N PRO A 139 -4.03 -6.12 -5.70
CA PRO A 139 -3.42 -6.37 -6.99
C PRO A 139 -3.87 -5.31 -8.01
N LEU A 140 -3.14 -5.20 -9.13
CA LEU A 140 -3.61 -4.37 -10.23
C LEU A 140 -4.96 -4.89 -10.73
N PHE A 141 -5.97 -4.03 -10.83
CA PHE A 141 -7.23 -4.42 -11.45
C PHE A 141 -7.04 -4.76 -12.95
N ALA A 142 -6.30 -3.90 -13.65
CA ALA A 142 -5.86 -4.11 -15.03
C ALA A 142 -4.55 -3.35 -15.27
N VAL A 143 -3.70 -3.87 -16.17
CA VAL A 143 -2.46 -3.17 -16.59
C VAL A 143 -2.72 -2.07 -17.62
N SER A 144 -3.88 -2.10 -18.26
CA SER A 144 -4.35 -1.10 -19.22
C SER A 144 -5.85 -0.95 -19.01
N TYR A 145 -6.36 0.28 -18.91
CA TYR A 145 -7.80 0.55 -18.82
C TYR A 145 -8.18 1.77 -19.66
N VAL A 146 -9.45 1.82 -20.06
CA VAL A 146 -9.99 2.96 -20.79
C VAL A 146 -10.67 3.93 -19.83
N ARG A 147 -10.20 5.17 -19.87
CA ARG A 147 -10.84 6.30 -19.21
C ARG A 147 -11.65 7.10 -20.22
N THR A 148 -12.95 7.24 -19.99
CA THR A 148 -13.79 8.13 -20.79
C THR A 148 -13.55 9.57 -20.37
N VAL A 149 -13.09 10.41 -21.29
CA VAL A 149 -12.84 11.83 -21.09
C VAL A 149 -14.00 12.64 -21.67
N MET A 150 -14.06 13.94 -21.34
CA MET A 150 -15.04 14.86 -21.92
C MET A 150 -15.06 14.76 -23.46
N GLU A 151 -16.24 14.93 -24.04
CA GLU A 151 -16.53 14.77 -25.48
C GLU A 151 -16.50 13.32 -26.00
N GLY A 152 -16.57 12.32 -25.11
CA GLY A 152 -16.70 10.90 -25.49
C GLY A 152 -15.40 10.28 -26.01
N SER A 153 -14.28 10.98 -25.85
CA SER A 153 -12.96 10.48 -26.20
C SER A 153 -12.52 9.38 -25.22
N ARG A 154 -12.04 8.25 -25.76
CA ARG A 154 -11.49 7.12 -25.00
C ARG A 154 -9.98 7.34 -24.86
N LEU A 155 -9.52 7.59 -23.63
CA LEU A 155 -8.09 7.64 -23.30
C LEU A 155 -7.67 6.26 -22.77
N ILE A 156 -6.61 5.68 -23.32
CA ILE A 156 -6.01 4.45 -22.80
C ILE A 156 -4.98 4.86 -21.76
N GLU A 157 -5.14 4.35 -20.56
CA GLU A 157 -4.21 4.56 -19.46
C GLU A 157 -3.55 3.22 -19.15
N VAL A 158 -2.22 3.18 -19.28
CA VAL A 158 -1.41 1.97 -19.09
C VAL A 158 -0.60 2.13 -17.81
N ASN A 159 -0.48 1.07 -17.02
CA ASN A 159 0.41 1.04 -15.86
C ASN A 159 1.83 1.44 -16.32
N PRO A 160 2.46 2.46 -15.71
CA PRO A 160 3.75 2.98 -16.19
C PRO A 160 4.87 1.94 -16.20
N HIS A 161 4.86 0.99 -15.25
CA HIS A 161 5.86 -0.08 -15.21
C HIS A 161 5.65 -1.07 -16.35
N PHE A 162 4.39 -1.44 -16.64
CA PHE A 162 4.07 -2.32 -17.78
C PHE A 162 4.42 -1.67 -19.10
N GLU A 163 4.06 -0.40 -19.28
CA GLU A 163 4.37 0.36 -20.51
C GLU A 163 5.88 0.42 -20.77
N LYS A 164 6.66 0.71 -19.73
CA LYS A 164 8.12 0.73 -19.81
C LYS A 164 8.68 -0.62 -20.26
N VAL A 165 8.28 -1.71 -19.60
CA VAL A 165 8.73 -3.07 -19.95
C VAL A 165 8.31 -3.45 -21.37
N ALA A 166 7.09 -3.12 -21.77
CA ALA A 166 6.58 -3.39 -23.11
C ALA A 166 7.37 -2.66 -24.21
N LYS A 167 7.73 -1.39 -23.96
CA LYS A 167 8.54 -0.59 -24.89
C LYS A 167 9.98 -1.11 -24.96
N GLU A 168 10.59 -1.39 -23.82
CA GLU A 168 11.97 -1.91 -23.74
C GLU A 168 12.11 -3.29 -24.41
N ARG A 169 11.08 -4.13 -24.32
CA ARG A 169 11.07 -5.48 -24.89
C ARG A 169 10.40 -5.58 -26.27
N GLY A 170 10.01 -4.44 -26.84
CA GLY A 170 9.55 -4.36 -28.24
C GLY A 170 8.18 -4.97 -28.55
N PHE A 171 7.34 -5.26 -27.54
CA PHE A 171 5.98 -5.75 -27.75
C PHE A 171 4.89 -4.68 -27.57
N TRP A 172 5.28 -3.43 -27.26
CA TRP A 172 4.32 -2.34 -27.12
C TRP A 172 3.69 -1.95 -28.46
N SER A 173 2.36 -1.93 -28.50
CA SER A 173 1.59 -1.27 -29.56
C SER A 173 0.28 -0.72 -29.00
N ARG A 174 -0.25 0.35 -29.61
CA ARG A 174 -1.55 0.91 -29.21
C ARG A 174 -2.67 -0.14 -29.31
N GLU A 175 -2.67 -0.92 -30.39
CA GLU A 175 -3.65 -1.99 -30.61
C GLU A 175 -3.58 -3.06 -29.52
N LEU A 176 -2.37 -3.44 -29.06
CA LEU A 176 -2.22 -4.38 -27.95
C LEU A 176 -2.76 -3.78 -26.65
N MET A 177 -2.47 -2.51 -26.36
CA MET A 177 -2.98 -1.86 -25.14
C MET A 177 -4.51 -1.75 -25.13
N GLU A 178 -5.14 -1.52 -26.30
CA GLU A 178 -6.60 -1.54 -26.48
C GLU A 178 -7.17 -2.93 -26.21
N LYS A 179 -6.59 -3.98 -26.80
CA LYS A 179 -7.03 -5.38 -26.57
C LYS A 179 -6.88 -5.80 -25.10
N ILE A 180 -5.78 -5.41 -24.45
CA ILE A 180 -5.57 -5.70 -23.03
C ILE A 180 -6.63 -5.00 -22.17
N ALA A 181 -6.95 -3.74 -22.48
CA ALA A 181 -7.95 -2.98 -21.73
C ALA A 181 -9.36 -3.56 -21.85
N GLU A 182 -9.69 -4.18 -23.00
CA GLU A 182 -10.97 -4.88 -23.18
C GLU A 182 -11.04 -6.21 -22.45
N LYS A 183 -9.91 -6.92 -22.32
CA LYS A 183 -9.85 -8.26 -21.73
C LYS A 183 -9.64 -8.27 -20.21
N GLY A 184 -8.90 -7.29 -19.66
CA GLY A 184 -8.60 -7.18 -18.23
C GLY A 184 -7.50 -8.11 -17.69
N THR A 185 -7.02 -9.06 -18.50
CA THR A 185 -5.88 -9.94 -18.18
C THR A 185 -4.89 -9.97 -19.35
N ILE A 186 -3.63 -10.24 -19.05
CA ILE A 186 -2.56 -10.41 -20.05
C ILE A 186 -2.17 -11.87 -20.31
N LYS A 187 -2.74 -12.84 -19.56
CA LYS A 187 -2.30 -14.26 -19.60
C LYS A 187 -2.36 -14.88 -21.00
N ASP A 188 -3.40 -14.54 -21.76
CA ASP A 188 -3.72 -15.19 -23.03
C ASP A 188 -3.06 -14.55 -24.27
N PHE A 189 -2.26 -13.49 -24.10
CA PHE A 189 -1.61 -12.79 -25.20
C PHE A 189 -0.27 -13.45 -25.54
N LYS A 190 -0.11 -13.92 -26.79
CA LYS A 190 1.12 -14.61 -27.22
C LYS A 190 2.29 -13.66 -27.43
N GLU A 191 1.98 -12.39 -27.68
CA GLU A 191 2.91 -11.30 -27.91
C GLU A 191 3.65 -10.88 -26.61
N ILE A 192 3.12 -11.26 -25.44
CA ILE A 192 3.68 -10.90 -24.14
C ILE A 192 4.51 -12.09 -23.62
N PRO A 193 5.79 -11.88 -23.26
CA PRO A 193 6.63 -12.91 -22.66
C PRO A 193 6.06 -13.46 -21.34
N ASP A 194 6.27 -14.75 -21.08
CA ASP A 194 5.69 -15.42 -19.91
C ASP A 194 6.26 -14.90 -18.58
N ASP A 195 7.51 -14.44 -18.55
CA ASP A 195 8.10 -13.82 -17.36
C ASP A 195 7.45 -12.45 -17.04
N VAL A 196 7.01 -11.70 -18.06
CA VAL A 196 6.22 -10.48 -17.87
C VAL A 196 4.84 -10.82 -17.35
N LYS A 197 4.16 -11.82 -17.94
CA LYS A 197 2.84 -12.27 -17.47
C LYS A 197 2.85 -12.72 -16.02
N ALA A 198 3.93 -13.39 -15.60
CA ALA A 198 4.08 -13.85 -14.24
C ALA A 198 4.15 -12.70 -13.22
N VAL A 199 4.67 -11.53 -13.60
CA VAL A 199 4.84 -10.39 -12.69
C VAL A 199 3.64 -9.44 -12.72
N PHE A 200 3.08 -9.20 -13.91
CA PHE A 200 1.96 -8.28 -14.12
C PHE A 200 0.60 -8.98 -13.99
N VAL A 201 0.43 -9.73 -12.89
CA VAL A 201 -0.80 -10.45 -12.55
C VAL A 201 -1.89 -9.44 -12.17
N THR A 202 -3.09 -9.62 -12.71
CA THR A 202 -4.24 -8.75 -12.38
C THR A 202 -5.19 -9.40 -11.39
N ALA A 203 -6.14 -8.64 -10.84
CA ALA A 203 -7.18 -9.14 -9.95
C ALA A 203 -8.00 -10.28 -10.58
N HIS A 204 -8.14 -10.30 -11.91
CA HIS A 204 -8.82 -11.36 -12.65
C HIS A 204 -8.04 -12.68 -12.69
N ASP A 205 -6.74 -12.61 -12.41
CA ASP A 205 -5.81 -13.72 -12.51
C ASP A 205 -5.51 -14.39 -11.16
N ILE A 206 -5.98 -13.79 -10.06
CA ILE A 206 -5.73 -14.17 -8.67
C ILE A 206 -6.97 -14.83 -8.11
N THR A 207 -6.79 -16.00 -7.50
CA THR A 207 -7.86 -16.71 -6.80
C THR A 207 -8.21 -16.00 -5.48
N PRO A 208 -9.46 -16.13 -4.99
CA PRO A 208 -9.83 -15.61 -3.68
C PRO A 208 -8.92 -16.11 -2.55
N GLU A 209 -8.49 -17.36 -2.60
CA GLU A 209 -7.60 -17.97 -1.61
C GLU A 209 -6.21 -17.31 -1.60
N GLU A 210 -5.61 -17.10 -2.77
CA GLU A 210 -4.33 -16.39 -2.90
C GLU A 210 -4.44 -14.95 -2.36
N HIS A 211 -5.56 -14.28 -2.63
CA HIS A 211 -5.78 -12.92 -2.12
C HIS A 211 -5.99 -12.92 -0.60
N ILE A 212 -6.73 -13.88 -0.04
CA ILE A 212 -6.91 -14.00 1.42
C ILE A 212 -5.58 -14.27 2.12
N ILE A 213 -4.70 -15.08 1.53
CA ILE A 213 -3.37 -15.35 2.11
C ILE A 213 -2.50 -14.08 2.16
N MET A 214 -2.70 -13.13 1.24
CA MET A 214 -1.98 -11.86 1.23
C MET A 214 -2.45 -10.87 2.31
N GLN A 215 -3.70 -11.00 2.78
CA GLN A 215 -4.35 -10.05 3.70
C GLN A 215 -4.02 -10.35 5.16
#